data_AF-A0A3M1AXR2-F1
#
_entry.id   AF-A0A3M1AXR2-F1
#
_cell.length_a   1.000
_cell.length_b   1.000
_cell.length_c   1.000
_cell.angle_alpha   90.00
_cell.angle_beta   90.00
_cell.angle_gamma   90.00
#
_symmetry.space_group_name_H-M   'P 1'
#
loop_
_entity.id
_entity.type
_entity.pdbx_description
1 polymer ?
#
loop_
_entity_poly.entity_id
_entity_poly.type
_entity_poly.pdbx_seq_one_letter_code
_entity_poly.pdbx_strand_id
1 'polypeptide(L)' 'IKRLAEYPEMISKAAKFLEPHRVTTYLMDLASTFHSFYQKHRVVTEDRPLSLARLQLVDATRQVLKNALDLLKITAPQRM' A
#
# COMPACT_ATOMS: atom_id res chain seq x y z
N ILE A 1 7.71 -2.46 3.33
CA ILE A 1 8.43 -3.21 2.26
C ILE A 1 7.88 -4.62 2.09
N LYS A 2 8.00 -5.52 3.07
CA LYS A 2 7.49 -6.91 2.97
C LYS A 2 6.05 -7.02 2.44
N ARG A 3 5.11 -6.28 3.06
CA ARG A 3 3.71 -6.20 2.61
C ARG A 3 3.54 -5.75 1.15
N LEU A 4 4.36 -4.84 0.66
CA LEU A 4 4.30 -4.38 -0.74
C LEU A 4 4.78 -5.48 -1.70
N ALA A 5 5.82 -6.23 -1.30
CA ALA A 5 6.35 -7.34 -2.10
C ALA A 5 5.38 -8.53 -2.21
N GLU A 6 4.50 -8.71 -1.22
CA GLU A 6 3.45 -9.75 -1.22
C GLU A 6 2.33 -9.50 -2.25
N TYR A 7 2.20 -8.26 -2.76
CA TYR A 7 1.08 -7.85 -3.62
C TYR A 7 0.88 -8.74 -4.87
N PRO A 8 1.90 -9.01 -5.71
CA PRO A 8 1.69 -9.77 -6.95
C PRO A 8 1.25 -11.21 -6.69
N GLU A 9 1.84 -11.86 -5.68
CA GLU A 9 1.48 -13.22 -5.29
C GLU A 9 0.07 -13.26 -4.68
N MET A 10 -0.28 -12.27 -3.85
CA MET A 10 -1.62 -12.14 -3.27
C MET A 10 -2.68 -12.02 -4.36
N ILE A 11 -2.48 -11.15 -5.36
CA ILE A 11 -3.40 -11.00 -6.51
C ILE A 11 -3.50 -12.30 -7.30
N SER A 12 -2.38 -12.96 -7.57
CA SER A 12 -2.35 -14.22 -8.31
C SER A 12 -3.16 -15.31 -7.59
N LYS A 13 -3.03 -15.41 -6.27
CA LYS A 13 -3.84 -16.35 -5.45
C LYS A 13 -5.31 -15.97 -5.43
N ALA A 14 -5.65 -14.69 -5.24
CA ALA A 14 -7.02 -14.22 -5.25
C ALA A 14 -7.73 -14.56 -6.58
N ALA A 15 -7.04 -14.37 -7.70
CA ALA A 15 -7.55 -14.74 -9.03
C ALA A 15 -7.68 -16.26 -9.20
N LYS A 16 -6.63 -17.02 -8.83
CA LYS A 16 -6.61 -18.48 -8.98
C LYS A 16 -7.72 -19.19 -8.21
N PHE A 17 -8.03 -18.72 -6.99
CA PHE A 17 -9.03 -19.33 -6.12
C PHE A 17 -10.40 -18.66 -6.19
N LEU A 18 -10.56 -17.62 -7.02
CA LEU A 18 -11.79 -16.82 -7.12
C LEU A 18 -12.22 -16.23 -5.76
N GLU A 19 -11.25 -15.72 -5.02
CA GLU A 19 -11.38 -15.20 -3.66
C GLU A 19 -11.14 -13.68 -3.61
N PRO A 20 -12.06 -12.83 -4.10
CA PRO A 20 -11.86 -11.38 -4.18
C PRO A 20 -11.70 -10.72 -2.81
N HIS A 21 -12.26 -11.32 -1.75
CA HIS A 21 -12.13 -10.84 -0.37
C HIS A 21 -10.68 -10.80 0.12
N ARG A 22 -9.77 -11.59 -0.47
CA ARG A 22 -8.33 -11.52 -0.16
C ARG A 22 -7.75 -10.13 -0.44
N VAL A 23 -8.24 -9.46 -1.48
CA VAL A 23 -7.76 -8.13 -1.87
C VAL A 23 -8.16 -7.09 -0.83
N THR A 24 -9.38 -7.18 -0.29
CA THR A 24 -9.85 -6.26 0.77
C THR A 24 -9.14 -6.51 2.10
N THR A 25 -8.92 -7.77 2.48
CA THR A 25 -8.09 -8.09 3.66
C THR A 25 -6.67 -7.56 3.52
N TYR A 26 -6.04 -7.77 2.37
CA TYR A 26 -4.70 -7.25 2.09
C TYR A 26 -4.66 -5.71 2.17
N LEU A 27 -5.65 -5.02 1.59
CA LEU A 27 -5.77 -3.57 1.64
C LEU A 27 -5.86 -3.06 3.08
N MET A 28 -6.65 -3.72 3.92
CA MET A 28 -6.83 -3.34 5.33
C MET A 28 -5.53 -3.51 6.12
N ASP A 29 -4.83 -4.64 5.93
CA ASP A 29 -3.53 -4.90 6.56
C ASP A 29 -2.45 -3.91 6.09
N LEU A 30 -2.42 -3.61 4.79
CA LEU A 30 -1.48 -2.66 4.21
C LEU A 30 -1.73 -1.25 4.75
N ALA A 31 -2.98 -0.81 4.80
CA ALA A 31 -3.37 0.49 5.34
C ALA A 31 -3.01 0.62 6.82
N SER A 32 -3.29 -0.41 7.64
CA SER A 32 -2.92 -0.44 9.06
C SER A 32 -1.40 -0.36 9.27
N THR A 33 -0.64 -1.12 8.49
CA THR A 33 0.83 -1.09 8.51
C THR A 33 1.36 0.29 8.10
N PHE A 34 0.80 0.89 7.06
CA PHE A 34 1.19 2.21 6.59
C PHE A 34 0.84 3.31 7.60
N HIS A 35 -0.34 3.25 8.22
CA HIS A 35 -0.76 4.18 9.25
C HIS A 35 0.21 4.16 10.44
N SER A 36 0.59 2.97 10.91
CA SER A 36 1.58 2.79 11.97
C SER A 36 2.95 3.37 11.59
N PHE A 37 3.39 3.19 10.33
CA PHE A 37 4.61 3.79 9.81
C PHE A 37 4.54 5.32 9.83
N TYR A 38 3.44 5.89 9.32
CA TYR A 38 3.27 7.33 9.19
C TYR A 38 3.23 8.03 10.56
N GLN A 39 2.61 7.40 11.56
CA GLN A 39 2.58 7.91 12.93
C GLN A 39 3.98 7.92 13.57
N LYS A 40 4.78 6.87 13.35
CA LYS A 40 6.08 6.68 14.01
C LYS A 40 7.24 7.36 13.30
N HIS A 41 7.13 7.57 11.99
CA HIS A 41 8.25 8.03 11.16
C HIS A 41 7.86 9.27 10.36
N ARG A 42 8.42 10.42 10.75
CA ARG A 42 8.29 11.65 9.98
C ARG A 42 8.94 11.48 8.61
N VAL A 43 8.17 11.68 7.54
CA VAL A 43 8.63 11.46 6.15
C VAL A 43 9.57 12.57 5.69
N VAL A 44 9.24 13.83 5.98
CA VAL A 44 10.04 15.00 5.58
C VAL A 44 10.80 15.52 6.79
N THR A 45 12.12 15.40 6.75
CA THR A 45 13.05 15.81 7.80
C THR A 45 14.26 16.55 7.20
N GLU A 46 15.15 17.07 8.04
CA GLU A 46 16.38 17.74 7.58
C GLU A 46 17.38 16.76 6.94
N ASP A 47 17.32 15.47 7.31
CA ASP A 47 18.04 14.39 6.64
C ASP A 47 17.40 14.12 5.27
N ARG A 48 18.00 14.69 4.22
CA ARG A 48 17.53 14.56 2.83
C ARG A 48 17.58 13.12 2.32
N PRO A 49 18.71 12.37 2.43
CA PRO A 49 18.74 10.95 2.03
C PRO A 49 17.63 10.11 2.66
N LEU A 50 17.41 10.26 3.98
CA LEU A 50 16.35 9.52 4.67
C LEU A 50 14.95 9.94 4.20
N SER A 51 14.74 11.23 3.99
CA SER A 51 13.46 11.76 3.50
C SER A 51 13.13 11.23 2.10
N LEU A 52 14.11 11.20 1.19
CA LEU A 52 13.95 10.64 -0.15
C LEU A 52 13.59 9.14 -0.10
N ALA A 53 14.27 8.36 0.73
CA ALA A 53 13.96 6.94 0.91
C ALA A 53 12.53 6.72 1.44
N ARG A 54 12.08 7.53 2.41
CA ARG A 54 10.71 7.45 2.95
C ARG A 54 9.66 7.90 1.93
N LEU A 55 9.93 8.94 1.14
CA LEU A 55 9.04 9.39 0.07
C LEU A 55 8.84 8.29 -0.99
N GLN A 56 9.90 7.57 -1.38
CA GLN A 56 9.79 6.42 -2.28
C GLN A 56 8.92 5.30 -1.69
N LEU A 57 9.04 5.03 -0.40
CA LEU A 57 8.18 4.05 0.28
C LEU A 57 6.71 4.49 0.31
N VAL A 58 6.44 5.78 0.55
CA VAL A 58 5.09 6.34 0.53
C VAL A 58 4.49 6.23 -0.87
N ASP A 59 5.23 6.59 -1.92
CA ASP A 59 4.74 6.52 -3.29
C ASP A 59 4.49 5.08 -3.74
N ALA A 60 5.39 4.16 -3.41
CA ALA A 60 5.19 2.73 -3.67
C ALA A 60 3.91 2.20 -2.98
N THR A 61 3.66 2.63 -1.73
CA THR A 61 2.44 2.26 -1.00
C THR A 61 1.19 2.86 -1.68
N ARG A 62 1.23 4.14 -2.05
CA ARG A 62 0.16 4.82 -2.79
C ARG A 62 -0.18 4.09 -4.09
N GLN A 63 0.84 3.67 -4.85
CA GLN A 63 0.64 2.96 -6.11
C GLN A 63 -0.04 1.61 -5.91
N VAL A 64 0.39 0.83 -4.92
CA VAL A 64 -0.23 -0.47 -4.61
C VAL A 64 -1.68 -0.32 -4.14
N LEU A 65 -1.96 0.65 -3.27
CA LEU A 65 -3.32 0.96 -2.84
C LEU A 65 -4.22 1.33 -4.03
N LYS A 66 -3.74 2.22 -4.92
CA LYS A 66 -4.48 2.62 -6.12
C LYS A 66 -4.78 1.41 -7.02
N ASN A 67 -3.79 0.56 -7.28
CA ASN A 67 -3.98 -0.62 -8.14
C ASN A 67 -4.99 -1.61 -7.56
N ALA A 68 -4.91 -1.88 -6.25
CA ALA A 68 -5.83 -2.79 -5.57
C ALA A 68 -7.26 -2.24 -5.48
N LEU A 69 -7.44 -0.94 -5.22
CA LEU A 69 -8.76 -0.29 -5.22
C LEU A 69 -9.38 -0.25 -6.62
N ASP A 70 -8.59 0.04 -7.65
CA ASP A 70 -9.05 0.05 -9.05
C ASP A 70 -9.53 -1.34 -9.51
N LEU A 71 -8.84 -2.41 -9.07
CA LEU A 71 -9.28 -3.79 -9.32
C LEU A 71 -10.66 -4.07 -8.73
N LEU A 72 -10.99 -3.45 -7.58
CA LEU A 72 -12.28 -3.56 -6.91
C LEU A 72 -13.32 -2.54 -7.43
N LYS A 73 -12.98 -1.73 -8.44
CA LYS A 73 -13.81 -0.63 -8.95
C LYS A 73 -14.15 0.41 -7.89
N ILE A 74 -13.24 0.64 -6.95
CA ILE A 74 -13.35 1.66 -5.92
C ILE A 74 -12.44 2.84 -6.28
N THR A 75 -12.98 4.05 -6.22
CA THR A 75 -12.20 5.28 -6.47
C THR A 75 -11.17 5.48 -5.37
N ALA A 76 -9.93 5.78 -5.75
CA ALA A 76 -8.85 6.18 -4.85
C ALA A 76 -8.68 7.72 -4.90
N PRO A 77 -9.35 8.49 -4.01
CA PRO A 77 -9.29 9.95 -4.05
C PRO A 77 -7.88 10.46 -3.70
N GLN A 78 -7.45 11.52 -4.39
CA GLN A 78 -6.15 12.16 -4.09
C GLN A 78 -6.19 13.02 -2.82
N ARG A 79 -7.39 13.45 -2.42
CA ARG A 79 -7.69 14.17 -1.19
C ARG A 79 -9.02 13.65 -0.66
N MET A 80 -9.06 13.29 0.62
CA MET A 80 -10.28 12.94 1.34
C MET A 80 -10.87 14.19 1.99
#